data_AF-A0AAV3I527-F1
#
_entry.id   AF-A0AAV3I527-F1
#
_cell.length_a   1.000
_cell.length_b   1.000
_cell.length_c   1.000
_cell.angle_alpha   90.00
_cell.angle_beta   90.00
_cell.angle_gamma   90.00
#
_symmetry.space_group_name_H-M   'P 1'
#
loop_
_entity.id
_entity.type
_entity.pdbx_description
1 polymer ?
#
loop_
_entity_poly.entity_id
_entity_poly.type
_entity_poly.pdbx_seq_one_letter_code
_entity_poly.pdbx_strand_id
1 'polypeptide(L)'
;MFLVSLLRRIAFSYYDYKAYNFNIEKTDFVVIHIPDQIGDAMAIFPVIRALELHKIKHLLIVTSTINLEVFNALKLGHPVYLFLREFSLQDFRGGSNRLN
;
A
#
# COMPACT_ATOMS: atom_id res chain seq x y z
N MET A 1 14.27 -30.82 -1.11
CA MET A 1 13.19 -29.84 -0.90
C MET A 1 13.26 -29.12 0.45
N PHE A 2 13.65 -29.78 1.54
CA PHE A 2 13.70 -29.19 2.90
C PHE A 2 14.75 -28.06 3.10
N LEU A 3 15.94 -28.19 2.52
CA LEU A 3 17.01 -27.20 2.71
C LEU A 3 16.70 -25.85 2.03
N VAL A 4 16.07 -25.91 0.85
CA VAL A 4 15.67 -24.72 0.07
C VAL A 4 14.52 -23.97 0.74
N SER A 5 13.56 -24.68 1.35
CA SER A 5 12.48 -24.04 2.12
C SER A 5 12.99 -23.43 3.42
N LEU A 6 13.98 -24.03 4.07
CA LEU A 6 14.61 -23.49 5.28
C LEU A 6 15.39 -22.20 4.98
N LEU A 7 16.21 -22.21 3.92
CA LEU A 7 16.93 -21.01 3.44
C LEU A 7 15.95 -19.91 3.07
N ARG A 8 14.87 -20.24 2.37
CA ARG A 8 13.82 -19.29 2.01
C ARG A 8 13.13 -18.70 3.24
N ARG A 9 12.85 -19.51 4.27
CA ARG A 9 12.24 -19.04 5.52
C ARG A 9 13.18 -18.13 6.33
N ILE A 10 14.48 -18.41 6.35
CA ILE A 10 15.48 -17.55 6.99
C ILE A 10 15.63 -16.23 6.21
N ALA A 11 15.73 -16.31 4.87
CA ALA A 11 15.78 -15.14 4.01
C ALA A 11 14.53 -14.28 4.17
N PHE A 12 13.33 -14.90 4.15
CA PHE A 12 12.10 -14.19 4.43
C PHE A 12 12.09 -13.62 5.83
N SER A 13 12.50 -14.33 6.89
CA SER A 13 12.57 -13.75 8.23
C SER A 13 13.52 -12.54 8.35
N TYR A 14 14.51 -12.41 7.46
CA TYR A 14 15.38 -11.24 7.39
C TYR A 14 14.74 -10.06 6.65
N TYR A 15 13.95 -10.36 5.61
CA TYR A 15 13.19 -9.37 4.83
C TYR A 15 11.78 -9.09 5.37
N ASP A 16 11.28 -9.94 6.27
CA ASP A 16 10.02 -9.82 6.98
C ASP A 16 10.26 -8.69 7.96
N TYR A 17 9.97 -7.50 7.43
CA TYR A 17 10.19 -6.20 8.03
C TYR A 17 9.96 -6.32 9.53
N LYS A 18 11.01 -6.18 10.34
CA LYS A 18 10.82 -5.90 11.76
C LYS A 18 9.91 -4.69 11.81
N ALA A 19 8.64 -4.91 12.14
CA ALA A 19 7.64 -3.87 12.21
C ALA A 19 8.10 -2.92 13.31
N TYR A 20 8.79 -1.86 12.91
CA TYR A 20 9.12 -0.80 13.83
C TYR A 20 7.79 -0.20 14.28
N ASN A 21 7.60 -0.09 15.59
CA ASN A 21 6.45 0.64 16.12
C ASN A 21 6.56 2.08 15.64
N PHE A 22 5.83 2.41 14.58
CA PHE A 22 5.79 3.75 14.05
C PHE A 22 5.03 4.61 15.06
N ASN A 23 5.61 5.74 15.45
CA ASN A 23 4.89 6.69 16.29
C ASN A 23 3.97 7.52 15.40
N ILE A 24 2.69 7.16 15.40
CA ILE A 24 1.66 7.85 14.62
C ILE A 24 1.52 9.32 15.00
N GLU A 25 1.78 9.69 16.27
CA GLU A 25 1.72 11.08 16.74
C GLU A 25 2.81 11.97 16.11
N LYS A 26 3.91 11.36 15.65
CA LYS A 26 4.99 12.06 14.95
C LYS A 26 4.88 11.94 13.42
N THR A 27 3.81 11.32 12.93
CA THR A 27 3.63 11.03 11.50
C THR A 27 2.71 12.06 10.86
N ASP A 28 3.27 12.92 10.03
CA ASP A 28 2.51 13.98 9.34
C ASP A 28 1.98 13.52 7.97
N PHE A 29 2.65 12.57 7.32
CA PHE A 29 2.36 12.16 5.94
C PHE A 29 2.40 10.63 5.83
N VAL A 30 1.37 10.03 5.24
CA VAL A 30 1.28 8.59 5.02
C VAL A 30 1.01 8.31 3.55
N VAL A 31 1.72 7.33 2.99
CA VAL A 31 1.47 6.79 1.66
C VAL A 31 1.03 5.35 1.78
N ILE A 32 -0.10 5.02 1.14
CA ILE A 32 -0.59 3.65 1.03
C ILE A 32 -0.62 3.27 -0.44
N HIS A 33 0.09 2.22 -0.81
CA HIS A 33 0.00 1.60 -2.13
C HIS A 33 -0.93 0.39 -2.07
N ILE A 34 -1.92 0.33 -2.97
CA ILE A 34 -2.90 -0.74 -3.04
C ILE A 34 -2.81 -1.40 -4.42
N PRO A 35 -2.56 -2.71 -4.49
CA PRO A 35 -2.50 -3.44 -5.76
C PRO A 35 -3.89 -3.58 -6.42
N ASP A 36 -3.92 -4.11 -7.64
CA ASP A 36 -5.08 -4.07 -8.57
C ASP A 36 -6.32 -4.90 -8.19
N GLN A 37 -6.49 -5.29 -6.93
CA GLN A 37 -7.69 -6.02 -6.48
C GLN A 37 -8.62 -5.13 -5.67
N ILE A 38 -9.90 -5.15 -6.04
CA ILE A 38 -10.98 -4.44 -5.33
C ILE A 38 -11.05 -4.88 -3.86
N GLY A 39 -10.82 -6.16 -3.58
CA GLY A 39 -10.79 -6.70 -2.21
C GLY A 39 -9.73 -6.04 -1.33
N ASP A 40 -8.53 -5.78 -1.87
CA ASP A 40 -7.44 -5.12 -1.15
C ASP A 40 -7.76 -3.64 -0.87
N ALA A 41 -8.41 -2.97 -1.83
CA ALA A 41 -8.88 -1.60 -1.65
C ALA A 41 -9.96 -1.49 -0.57
N MET A 42 -10.86 -2.48 -0.45
CA MET A 42 -11.84 -2.51 0.63
C MET A 42 -11.19 -2.83 1.98
N ALA A 43 -10.23 -3.76 2.01
CA ALA A 43 -9.58 -4.20 3.24
C ALA A 43 -8.79 -3.09 3.96
N ILE A 44 -8.43 -2.01 3.26
CA ILE A 44 -7.66 -0.91 3.84
C ILE A 44 -8.52 0.11 4.61
N PHE A 45 -9.85 0.05 4.51
CA PHE A 45 -10.74 1.02 5.15
C PHE A 45 -10.53 1.16 6.67
N PRO A 46 -10.40 0.06 7.44
CA PRO A 46 -10.08 0.16 8.87
C PRO A 46 -8.77 0.89 9.15
N VAL A 47 -7.75 0.69 8.31
CA VAL A 47 -6.47 1.39 8.43
C VAL A 47 -6.67 2.88 8.20
N ILE A 48 -7.37 3.27 7.13
CA ILE A 48 -7.65 4.69 6.85
C ILE A 48 -8.42 5.34 8.02
N ARG A 49 -9.40 4.66 8.60
CA ARG A 49 -10.14 5.16 9.78
C ARG A 49 -9.23 5.33 11.00
N ALA A 50 -8.29 4.42 11.23
CA ALA A 50 -7.31 4.58 12.30
C ALA A 50 -6.42 5.82 12.07
N LEU A 51 -5.93 6.02 10.84
CA LEU A 51 -5.15 7.22 10.48
C LEU A 51 -5.95 8.51 10.69
N GLU A 52 -7.25 8.49 10.35
CA GLU A 52 -8.19 9.59 10.59
C GLU A 52 -8.32 9.92 12.08
N LEU A 53 -8.51 8.90 12.93
CA LEU A 53 -8.62 9.07 14.39
C LEU A 53 -7.35 9.69 14.99
N HIS A 54 -6.18 9.36 14.41
CA HIS A 54 -4.90 9.92 14.83
C HIS A 54 -4.57 11.28 14.20
N LYS A 55 -5.50 11.88 13.44
CA LYS A 55 -5.39 13.24 12.89
C LYS A 55 -4.14 13.46 12.03
N ILE A 56 -3.80 12.48 11.20
CA ILE A 56 -2.68 12.63 10.26
C ILE A 56 -3.00 13.76 9.29
N LYS A 57 -2.02 14.62 9.01
CA LYS A 57 -2.21 15.84 8.20
C LYS A 57 -2.46 15.51 6.73
N HIS A 58 -1.77 14.49 6.22
CA HIS A 58 -1.80 14.14 4.82
C HIS A 58 -1.80 12.62 4.61
N LEU A 59 -2.78 12.13 3.86
CA LEU A 59 -2.86 10.75 3.40
C LEU A 59 -2.85 10.75 1.87
N LEU A 60 -1.87 10.02 1.30
CA LEU A 60 -1.76 9.75 -0.13
C LEU A 60 -2.09 8.27 -0.38
N ILE A 61 -3.16 8.02 -1.13
CA ILE A 61 -3.51 6.66 -1.57
C ILE A 61 -3.10 6.53 -3.03
N VAL A 62 -2.23 5.57 -3.33
CA VAL A 62 -1.78 5.20 -4.67
C VAL A 62 -2.45 3.88 -5.04
N THR A 63 -3.33 3.93 -6.04
CA THR A 63 -4.14 2.76 -6.44
C THR A 63 -4.49 2.81 -7.92
N SER A 64 -4.86 1.65 -8.48
CA SER A 64 -5.44 1.54 -9.81
C SER A 64 -6.78 2.23 -9.95
N THR A 65 -7.07 2.68 -11.18
CA THR A 65 -8.34 3.30 -11.57
C THR A 65 -9.54 2.40 -11.36
N ILE A 66 -9.36 1.07 -11.38
CA ILE A 66 -10.44 0.12 -11.05
C ILE A 66 -11.00 0.31 -9.63
N ASN A 67 -10.18 0.80 -8.70
CA ASN A 67 -10.57 1.03 -7.31
C ASN A 67 -11.17 2.42 -7.10
N LEU A 68 -11.34 3.24 -8.14
CA LEU A 68 -11.87 4.59 -8.03
C LEU A 68 -13.22 4.64 -7.31
N GLU A 69 -14.15 3.77 -7.69
CA GLU A 69 -15.49 3.74 -7.08
C GLU A 69 -15.45 3.37 -5.59
N VAL A 70 -14.51 2.50 -5.19
CA VAL A 70 -14.30 2.15 -3.78
C VAL A 70 -13.92 3.40 -2.97
N PHE A 71 -13.02 4.22 -3.51
CA PHE A 71 -12.57 5.45 -2.83
C PHE A 71 -13.52 6.63 -3.01
N ASN A 72 -14.35 6.68 -4.05
CA ASN A 72 -15.42 7.68 -4.18
C ASN A 72 -16.46 7.55 -3.05
N ALA A 73 -16.72 6.33 -2.59
CA ALA A 73 -17.59 6.09 -1.44
C ALA A 73 -16.96 6.54 -0.10
N LEU A 74 -15.64 6.76 -0.07
CA LEU A 74 -14.92 7.13 1.14
C LEU A 74 -15.13 8.61 1.46
N LYS A 75 -15.88 8.88 2.53
CA LYS A 75 -16.03 10.22 3.12
C LYS A 75 -15.12 10.36 4.35
N LEU A 76 -14.23 11.36 4.33
CA LEU A 76 -13.27 11.65 5.39
C LEU A 76 -13.47 13.08 5.90
N GLY A 77 -13.22 13.29 7.20
CA GLY A 77 -13.42 14.58 7.86
C GLY A 77 -12.28 15.59 7.68
N HIS A 78 -11.19 15.23 6.99
CA HIS A 78 -9.97 16.02 6.80
C HIS A 78 -9.36 15.72 5.42
N PRO A 79 -8.46 16.58 4.90
CA PRO A 79 -7.97 16.46 3.53
C PRO A 79 -7.20 15.17 3.32
N VAL A 80 -7.69 14.35 2.39
CA VAL A 80 -7.00 13.18 1.86
C VAL A 80 -6.76 13.39 0.38
N TYR A 81 -5.52 13.19 -0.03
CA TYR A 81 -5.09 13.34 -1.40
C TYR A 81 -5.11 11.96 -2.05
N LEU A 82 -6.15 11.67 -2.83
CA LEU A 82 -6.23 10.44 -3.60
C LEU A 82 -5.43 10.61 -4.90
N PHE A 83 -4.42 9.76 -5.10
CA PHE A 83 -3.63 9.74 -6.33
C PHE A 83 -3.89 8.44 -7.09
N LEU A 84 -4.70 8.54 -8.12
CA LEU A 84 -5.04 7.44 -9.00
C LEU A 84 -3.96 7.30 -10.06
N ARG A 85 -3.47 6.08 -10.25
CA ARG A 85 -2.56 5.74 -11.34
C ARG A 85 -3.23 4.64 -12.17
N GLU A 86 -3.23 4.77 -13.49
CA GLU A 86 -3.49 3.61 -14.34
C GLU A 86 -2.30 2.65 -14.21
N PHE A 87 -2.52 1.48 -13.61
CA PHE A 87 -1.54 0.42 -13.64
C PHE A 87 -1.75 -0.37 -14.93
N SER A 88 -0.79 -0.31 -15.85
CA SER A 88 -0.77 -1.22 -16.99
C SER A 88 -0.03 -2.49 -16.58
N LEU A 89 -0.52 -3.65 -17.01
CA LEU A 89 0.17 -4.95 -16.83
C LEU A 89 1.63 -4.96 -17.39
N GLN A 90 1.99 -3.97 -18.21
CA GLN A 90 3.35 -3.77 -18.71
C GLN A 90 4.28 -3.15 -17.68
N ASP A 91 3.77 -2.35 -16.73
CA ASP A 91 4.58 -1.73 -15.67
C ASP A 91 5.13 -2.77 -14.68
N PHE A 92 4.40 -3.87 -14.46
CA PHE A 92 4.86 -5.02 -13.66
C PHE A 92 5.89 -5.90 -14.40
N ARG A 93 5.92 -5.86 -15.74
CA ARG A 93 6.82 -6.65 -16.59
C ARG A 93 8.04 -5.85 -17.08
N GLY A 94 8.11 -4.56 -16.77
CA GLY A 94 9.08 -3.60 -17.31
C GLY A 94 10.48 -3.58 -16.69
N GLY A 95 10.93 -4.66 -16.04
CA GLY A 95 12.25 -4.75 -15.42
C GLY A 95 13.30 -5.57 -16.19
N SER A 96 12.99 -6.10 -17.39
CA SER A 96 13.91 -7.04 -18.08
C SER A 96 14.29 -6.70 -19.52
N ASN A 97 13.80 -5.61 -20.14
CA ASN A 97 14.14 -5.30 -21.54
C ASN A 97 14.65 -3.86 -21.72
N ARG A 98 15.74 -3.53 -21.03
CA ARG A 98 16.62 -2.40 -21.42
C ARG A 98 18.07 -2.86 -21.46
N LEU A 99 18.38 -3.78 -22.38
CA LEU A 99 19.70 -3.96 -22.96
C LEU A 99 19.51 -4.40 -24.41
N ASN A 100 19.54 -3.42 -25.31
CA ASN A 100 20.09 -3.49 -26.68
C ASN A 100 20.05 -2.07 -27.25
#